data_AF-A0AA43RMA7-F1
#
_entry.id   AF-A0AA43RMA7-F1
#
_cell.length_a   1.000
_cell.length_b   1.000
_cell.length_c   1.000
_cell.angle_alpha   90.00
_cell.angle_beta   90.00
_cell.angle_gamma   90.00
#
_symmetry.space_group_name_H-M   'P 1'
#
loop_
_entity.id
_entity.type
_entity.pdbx_description
1 polymer ?
#
loop_
_entity_poly.entity_id
_entity_poly.type
_entity_poly.pdbx_seq_one_letter_code
_entity_poly.pdbx_strand_id
1 'polypeptide(L)'
;MFRRDYIVRMIEDMTAMVAKVLTLKQERKTTEALWEIDELLNRHFPLNSRLLNSLSVEDIIDMFRFNGVLESDKLQGVAKLLKEEGSIYAANGDHDAALFRSMRALHLYLYADLHGADREILQMTEDIDELLEEVKAYRLPAKTERLLLVYMESIGHYSKAEDGLYRLWEQGEDVSLEGDELYRRLLLKSPEELEQGLLPIHEVEQGWKEWHRITEVRRESEA
;
A
#
# COMPACT_ATOMS: atom_id res chain seq x y z
N MET A 1 -8.63 28.57 -5.73
CA MET A 1 -9.35 27.38 -5.23
C MET A 1 -8.49 26.78 -4.14
N PHE A 2 -9.01 26.66 -2.92
CA PHE A 2 -8.20 26.19 -1.79
C PHE A 2 -7.93 24.68 -1.95
N ARG A 3 -6.82 24.17 -1.38
CA ARG A 3 -6.47 22.73 -1.40
C ARG A 3 -7.67 21.85 -1.04
N ARG A 4 -8.46 22.26 -0.04
CA ARG A 4 -9.71 21.58 0.37
C ARG A 4 -10.73 21.46 -0.75
N ASP A 5 -11.01 22.54 -1.48
CA ASP A 5 -12.02 22.53 -2.55
C ASP A 5 -11.63 21.55 -3.68
N TYR A 6 -10.33 21.46 -3.98
CA TYR A 6 -9.82 20.55 -5.00
C TYR A 6 -9.99 19.10 -4.57
N ILE A 7 -9.58 18.78 -3.34
CA ILE A 7 -9.72 17.43 -2.78
C ILE A 7 -11.19 17.00 -2.74
N VAL A 8 -12.10 17.88 -2.29
CA VAL A 8 -13.54 17.58 -2.27
C VAL A 8 -14.05 17.24 -3.68
N ARG A 9 -13.70 18.06 -4.69
CA ARG A 9 -14.09 17.78 -6.07
C ARG A 9 -13.50 16.47 -6.59
N MET A 10 -12.26 16.17 -6.24
CA MET A 10 -11.61 14.91 -6.61
C MET A 10 -12.36 13.70 -6.02
N ILE A 11 -12.76 13.77 -4.75
CA ILE A 11 -13.56 12.72 -4.09
C ILE A 11 -14.92 12.54 -4.78
N GLU A 12 -15.61 13.64 -5.07
CA GLU A 12 -16.92 13.61 -5.75
C GLU A 12 -16.82 12.94 -7.11
N ASP A 13 -15.84 13.34 -7.93
CA ASP A 13 -15.59 12.75 -9.24
C ASP A 13 -15.20 11.26 -9.12
N MET A 14 -14.35 10.90 -8.15
CA MET A 14 -13.96 9.49 -7.92
C MET A 14 -15.14 8.62 -7.50
N THR A 15 -16.00 9.12 -6.62
CA THR A 15 -17.19 8.37 -6.16
C THR A 15 -18.16 8.14 -7.31
N ALA A 16 -18.39 9.15 -8.14
CA ALA A 16 -19.21 9.02 -9.34
C ALA A 16 -18.61 8.02 -10.35
N MET A 17 -17.29 8.07 -10.54
CA MET A 17 -16.59 7.12 -11.42
C MET A 17 -16.70 5.69 -10.91
N VAL A 18 -16.47 5.42 -9.61
CA VAL A 18 -16.56 4.06 -9.04
C VAL A 18 -17.95 3.46 -9.28
N ALA A 19 -19.02 4.24 -9.02
CA ALA A 19 -20.39 3.79 -9.27
C ALA A 19 -20.65 3.46 -10.75
N LYS A 20 -20.09 4.26 -11.66
CA LYS A 20 -20.22 4.05 -13.10
C LYS A 20 -19.41 2.84 -13.58
N VAL A 21 -18.17 2.69 -13.12
CA VAL A 21 -17.31 1.53 -13.41
C VAL A 21 -17.95 0.24 -12.94
N LEU A 22 -18.56 0.22 -11.74
CA LEU A 22 -19.31 -0.94 -11.24
C LEU A 22 -20.41 -1.37 -12.23
N THR A 23 -21.19 -0.41 -12.72
CA THR A 23 -22.27 -0.65 -13.70
C THR A 23 -21.70 -1.18 -15.02
N LEU A 24 -20.65 -0.55 -15.54
CA LEU A 24 -20.02 -0.95 -16.81
C LEU A 24 -19.39 -2.35 -16.74
N LYS A 25 -18.81 -2.73 -15.59
CA LYS A 25 -18.30 -4.09 -15.35
C LYS A 25 -19.43 -5.13 -15.40
N GLN A 26 -20.58 -4.85 -14.80
CA GLN A 26 -21.75 -5.73 -14.88
C GLN A 26 -22.27 -5.89 -16.31
N GLU A 27 -22.21 -4.82 -17.10
CA GLU A 27 -22.56 -4.82 -18.53
C GLU A 27 -21.46 -5.39 -19.44
N ARG A 28 -20.31 -5.79 -18.88
CA ARG A 28 -19.11 -6.25 -19.61
C ARG A 28 -18.55 -5.24 -20.62
N LYS A 29 -18.73 -3.95 -20.33
CA LYS A 29 -18.22 -2.81 -21.12
C LYS A 29 -16.84 -2.38 -20.65
N THR A 30 -15.86 -3.26 -20.85
CA THR A 30 -14.49 -3.10 -20.35
C THR A 30 -13.83 -1.83 -20.91
N THR A 31 -13.97 -1.57 -22.20
CA THR A 31 -13.36 -0.40 -22.86
C THR A 31 -13.90 0.92 -22.29
N GLU A 32 -15.22 1.01 -22.13
CA GLU A 32 -15.88 2.18 -21.59
C GLU A 32 -15.49 2.40 -20.13
N ALA A 33 -15.39 1.33 -19.33
CA ALA A 33 -14.93 1.44 -17.94
C ALA A 33 -13.50 1.99 -17.85
N LEU A 34 -12.59 1.55 -18.74
CA LEU A 34 -11.23 2.08 -18.81
C LEU A 34 -11.19 3.55 -19.27
N TRP A 35 -12.13 3.99 -20.11
CA TRP A 35 -12.24 5.39 -20.50
C TRP A 35 -12.64 6.30 -19.34
N GLU A 36 -13.50 5.84 -18.43
CA GLU A 36 -13.84 6.61 -17.22
C GLU A 36 -12.61 6.84 -16.33
N ILE A 37 -11.75 5.82 -16.19
CA ILE A 37 -10.49 5.94 -15.46
C ILE A 37 -9.56 6.95 -16.15
N ASP A 38 -9.40 6.85 -17.48
CA ASP A 38 -8.53 7.76 -18.23
C ASP A 38 -9.01 9.21 -18.18
N GLU A 39 -10.33 9.44 -18.22
CA GLU A 39 -10.91 10.79 -18.10
C GLU A 39 -10.55 11.43 -16.75
N LEU A 40 -10.68 10.68 -15.64
CA LEU A 40 -10.33 11.18 -14.31
C LEU A 40 -8.82 11.38 -14.15
N LEU A 41 -8.00 10.47 -14.70
CA LEU A 41 -6.55 10.64 -14.73
C LEU A 41 -6.17 11.96 -15.40
N ASN A 42 -6.67 12.21 -16.61
CA ASN A 42 -6.37 13.44 -17.35
C ASN A 42 -6.91 14.72 -16.69
N ARG A 43 -8.02 14.61 -15.95
CA ARG A 43 -8.68 15.76 -15.31
C ARG A 43 -7.99 16.21 -14.04
N HIS A 44 -7.63 15.26 -13.17
CA HIS A 44 -7.11 15.55 -11.83
C HIS A 44 -5.60 15.42 -11.72
N PHE A 45 -4.97 14.69 -12.64
CA PHE A 45 -3.56 14.32 -12.55
C PHE A 45 -2.83 14.61 -13.86
N PRO A 46 -1.49 14.79 -13.84
CA PRO A 46 -0.69 14.94 -15.06
C PRO A 46 -0.43 13.58 -15.74
N LEU A 47 -1.44 12.71 -15.81
CA LEU A 47 -1.30 11.30 -16.19
C LEU A 47 -2.45 10.85 -17.11
N ASN A 48 -2.20 9.79 -17.85
CA ASN A 48 -3.20 8.93 -18.49
C ASN A 48 -2.86 7.47 -18.19
N SER A 49 -3.79 6.54 -18.44
CA SER A 49 -3.61 5.11 -18.12
C SER A 49 -2.36 4.53 -18.78
N ARG A 50 -2.06 4.91 -20.02
CA ARG A 50 -0.87 4.43 -20.73
C ARG A 50 0.42 4.85 -20.02
N LEU A 51 0.56 6.13 -19.70
CA LEU A 51 1.74 6.65 -19.01
C LEU A 51 1.84 6.03 -17.61
N LEU A 52 0.74 6.03 -16.86
CA LEU A 52 0.66 5.47 -15.53
C LEU A 52 1.08 4.00 -15.50
N ASN A 53 0.74 3.19 -16.50
CA ASN A 53 1.14 1.77 -16.56
C ASN A 53 2.54 1.52 -17.12
N SER A 54 3.18 2.52 -17.74
CA SER A 54 4.54 2.42 -18.28
C SER A 54 5.65 2.82 -17.30
N LEU A 55 5.31 3.61 -16.29
CA LEU A 55 6.27 4.16 -15.31
C LEU A 55 6.56 3.17 -14.17
N SER A 56 7.74 3.31 -13.57
CA SER A 56 8.01 2.69 -12.27
C SER A 56 7.14 3.35 -11.17
N VAL A 57 6.96 2.67 -10.03
CA VAL A 57 6.25 3.29 -8.89
C VAL A 57 7.02 4.49 -8.34
N GLU A 58 8.35 4.45 -8.41
CA GLU A 58 9.24 5.56 -8.04
C GLU A 58 9.02 6.78 -8.94
N ASP A 59 8.99 6.59 -10.26
CA ASP A 59 8.76 7.69 -11.20
C ASP A 59 7.35 8.31 -11.00
N ILE A 60 6.34 7.48 -10.70
CA ILE A 60 5.00 7.99 -10.34
C ILE A 60 5.08 8.85 -9.09
N ILE A 61 5.70 8.35 -8.01
CA ILE A 61 5.84 9.08 -6.75
C ILE A 61 6.52 10.43 -6.99
N ASP A 62 7.58 10.46 -7.79
CA ASP A 62 8.34 11.68 -8.06
C ASP A 62 7.54 12.73 -8.86
N MET A 63 6.58 12.31 -9.70
CA MET A 63 5.65 13.24 -10.34
C MET A 63 4.74 13.98 -9.35
N PHE A 64 4.55 13.44 -8.14
CA PHE A 64 3.76 14.05 -7.07
C PHE A 64 4.60 14.80 -6.03
N ARG A 65 5.91 14.97 -6.29
CA ARG A 65 6.77 15.82 -5.46
C ARG A 65 6.84 17.23 -6.01
N PHE A 66 6.50 18.21 -5.18
CA PHE A 66 6.65 19.62 -5.49
C PHE A 66 7.48 20.31 -4.40
N ASN A 67 8.59 20.93 -4.79
CA ASN A 67 9.54 21.58 -3.86
C ASN A 67 9.96 20.68 -2.68
N GLY A 68 10.18 19.39 -2.95
CA GLY A 68 10.58 18.39 -1.95
C GLY A 68 9.45 17.85 -1.07
N VAL A 69 8.22 18.37 -1.20
CA VAL A 69 7.05 17.90 -0.45
C VAL A 69 6.21 16.99 -1.34
N LEU A 70 5.81 15.84 -0.81
CA LEU A 70 4.90 14.92 -1.50
C LEU A 70 3.45 15.41 -1.35
N GLU A 71 2.71 15.47 -2.45
CA GLU A 71 1.26 15.64 -2.44
C GLU A 71 0.57 14.29 -2.15
N SER A 72 0.70 13.80 -0.90
CA SER A 72 0.28 12.45 -0.47
C SER A 72 -1.20 12.13 -0.77
N ASP A 73 -2.14 13.06 -0.53
CA ASP A 73 -3.56 12.87 -0.85
C ASP A 73 -3.81 12.66 -2.36
N LYS A 74 -3.00 13.29 -3.22
CA LYS A 74 -3.10 13.08 -4.67
C LYS A 74 -2.51 11.74 -5.09
N LEU A 75 -1.43 11.32 -4.44
CA LEU A 75 -0.83 10.01 -4.68
C LEU A 75 -1.81 8.88 -4.30
N GLN A 76 -2.52 9.03 -3.18
CA GLN A 76 -3.63 8.17 -2.79
C GLN A 76 -4.73 8.13 -3.86
N GLY A 77 -5.07 9.28 -4.45
CA GLY A 77 -6.00 9.36 -5.58
C GLY A 77 -5.56 8.54 -6.81
N VAL A 78 -4.26 8.55 -7.14
CA VAL A 78 -3.73 7.71 -8.22
C VAL A 78 -3.76 6.23 -7.86
N ALA A 79 -3.48 5.89 -6.60
CA ALA A 79 -3.59 4.51 -6.11
C ALA A 79 -5.03 3.99 -6.25
N LYS A 80 -6.04 4.82 -5.94
CA LYS A 80 -7.46 4.49 -6.15
C LYS A 80 -7.76 4.16 -7.61
N LEU A 81 -7.32 5.01 -8.52
CA LEU A 81 -7.56 4.80 -9.96
C LEU A 81 -6.88 3.53 -10.48
N LEU A 82 -5.67 3.20 -10.00
CA LEU A 82 -5.00 1.93 -10.33
C LEU A 82 -5.77 0.72 -9.78
N LYS A 83 -6.27 0.79 -8.55
CA LYS A 83 -7.09 -0.28 -7.95
C LYS A 83 -8.35 -0.52 -8.77
N GLU A 84 -9.08 0.55 -9.11
CA GLU A 84 -10.29 0.43 -9.93
C GLU A 84 -9.98 -0.12 -11.32
N GLU A 85 -8.88 0.33 -11.95
CA GLU A 85 -8.40 -0.23 -13.21
C GLU A 85 -8.09 -1.73 -13.11
N GLY A 86 -7.39 -2.16 -12.06
CA GLY A 86 -7.12 -3.58 -11.78
C GLY A 86 -8.41 -4.40 -11.63
N SER A 87 -9.40 -3.85 -10.94
CA SER A 87 -10.70 -4.47 -10.75
C SER A 87 -11.47 -4.66 -12.08
N ILE A 88 -11.29 -3.75 -13.05
CA ILE A 88 -11.88 -3.86 -14.39
C ILE A 88 -11.24 -5.03 -15.15
N TYR A 89 -9.91 -5.13 -15.12
CA TYR A 89 -9.18 -6.24 -15.75
C TYR A 89 -9.54 -7.59 -15.12
N ALA A 90 -9.65 -7.65 -13.79
CA ALA A 90 -10.06 -8.86 -13.08
C ALA A 90 -11.46 -9.32 -13.51
N ALA A 91 -12.42 -8.40 -13.64
CA ALA A 91 -13.78 -8.71 -14.11
C ALA A 91 -13.81 -9.16 -15.58
N ASN A 92 -12.83 -8.75 -16.38
CA ASN A 92 -12.66 -9.19 -17.77
C ASN A 92 -11.87 -10.50 -17.89
N GLY A 93 -11.39 -11.08 -16.78
CA GLY A 93 -10.61 -12.32 -16.74
C GLY A 93 -9.12 -12.17 -17.04
N ASP A 94 -8.62 -10.94 -17.11
CA ASP A 94 -7.18 -10.65 -17.29
C ASP A 94 -6.52 -10.48 -15.92
N HIS A 95 -6.25 -11.62 -15.28
CA HIS A 95 -5.74 -11.65 -13.90
C HIS A 95 -4.29 -11.13 -13.78
N ASP A 96 -3.47 -11.28 -14.83
CA ASP A 96 -2.11 -10.75 -14.83
C ASP A 96 -2.12 -9.21 -14.88
N ALA A 97 -2.96 -8.63 -15.74
CA ALA A 97 -3.14 -7.19 -15.82
C ALA A 97 -3.74 -6.63 -14.52
N ALA A 98 -4.66 -7.37 -13.89
CA ALA A 98 -5.23 -7.00 -12.59
C ALA A 98 -4.15 -7.00 -11.50
N LEU A 99 -3.42 -8.10 -11.33
CA LEU A 99 -2.38 -8.25 -10.32
C LEU A 99 -1.29 -7.19 -10.44
N PHE A 100 -0.85 -6.90 -11.67
CA PHE A 100 0.13 -5.84 -11.94
C PHE A 100 -0.33 -4.49 -11.37
N ARG A 101 -1.62 -4.17 -11.49
CA ARG A 101 -2.20 -2.91 -10.99
C ARG A 101 -2.41 -2.96 -9.49
N SER A 102 -2.90 -4.07 -8.94
CA SER A 102 -3.11 -4.23 -7.50
C SER A 102 -1.81 -4.09 -6.71
N MET A 103 -0.71 -4.71 -7.16
CA MET A 103 0.59 -4.55 -6.50
C MET A 103 1.09 -3.10 -6.49
N ARG A 104 0.84 -2.35 -7.57
CA ARG A 104 1.25 -0.95 -7.70
C ARG A 104 0.36 -0.03 -6.88
N ALA A 105 -0.96 -0.24 -6.92
CA ALA A 105 -1.92 0.47 -6.08
C ALA A 105 -1.56 0.30 -4.60
N LEU A 106 -1.27 -0.94 -4.17
CA LEU A 106 -0.85 -1.21 -2.79
C LEU A 106 0.41 -0.43 -2.41
N HIS A 107 1.44 -0.47 -3.25
CA HIS A 107 2.67 0.29 -3.00
C HIS A 107 2.39 1.79 -2.87
N LEU A 108 1.60 2.38 -3.77
CA LEU A 108 1.31 3.81 -3.76
C LEU A 108 0.44 4.22 -2.56
N TYR A 109 -0.53 3.40 -2.16
CA TYR A 109 -1.32 3.63 -0.95
C TYR A 109 -0.44 3.65 0.29
N LEU A 110 0.38 2.62 0.49
CA LEU A 110 1.27 2.53 1.65
C LEU A 110 2.30 3.68 1.66
N TYR A 111 2.79 4.07 0.49
CA TYR A 111 3.71 5.21 0.37
C TYR A 111 3.03 6.54 0.70
N ALA A 112 1.80 6.73 0.23
CA ALA A 112 1.00 7.93 0.54
C ALA A 112 0.70 8.01 2.05
N ASP A 113 0.33 6.88 2.66
CA ASP A 113 0.08 6.77 4.10
C ASP A 113 1.31 7.17 4.93
N LEU A 114 2.47 6.61 4.61
CA LEU A 114 3.74 6.93 5.27
C LEU A 114 4.06 8.43 5.25
N HIS A 115 3.54 9.15 4.25
CA HIS A 115 3.73 10.59 4.05
C HIS A 115 2.53 11.43 4.50
N GLY A 116 1.64 10.85 5.32
CA GLY A 116 0.55 11.56 5.98
C GLY A 116 -0.63 11.91 5.07
N ALA A 117 -0.91 11.08 4.05
CA ALA A 117 -2.21 11.13 3.40
C ALA A 117 -3.33 10.83 4.40
N ASP A 118 -4.47 11.48 4.25
CA ASP A 118 -5.64 11.24 5.10
C ASP A 118 -6.40 9.99 4.64
N ARG A 119 -6.40 8.97 5.51
CA ARG A 119 -6.98 7.64 5.25
C ARG A 119 -8.48 7.71 4.95
N GLU A 120 -9.18 8.68 5.51
CA GLU A 120 -10.65 8.80 5.42
C GLU A 120 -11.13 9.36 4.07
N ILE A 121 -10.29 10.11 3.36
CA ILE A 121 -10.66 10.82 2.12
C ILE A 121 -11.16 9.85 1.03
N LEU A 122 -10.51 8.68 0.89
CA LEU A 122 -10.80 7.69 -0.16
C LEU A 122 -10.84 6.25 0.38
N GLN A 123 -11.27 6.05 1.63
CA GLN A 123 -11.42 4.71 2.23
C GLN A 123 -10.11 3.90 2.09
N MET A 124 -8.99 4.54 2.44
CA MET A 124 -7.66 3.98 2.18
C MET A 124 -7.47 2.63 2.86
N THR A 125 -7.93 2.50 4.11
CA THR A 125 -7.74 1.29 4.91
C THR A 125 -8.49 0.12 4.29
N GLU A 126 -9.75 0.31 3.91
CA GLU A 126 -10.54 -0.71 3.22
C GLU A 126 -9.93 -1.10 1.87
N ASP A 127 -9.47 -0.11 1.10
CA ASP A 127 -8.82 -0.38 -0.19
C ASP A 127 -7.51 -1.15 -0.03
N ILE A 128 -6.70 -0.85 0.99
CA ILE A 128 -5.48 -1.61 1.30
C ILE A 128 -5.84 -3.04 1.67
N ASP A 129 -6.85 -3.27 2.51
CA ASP A 129 -7.27 -4.61 2.93
C ASP A 129 -7.73 -5.46 1.75
N GLU A 130 -8.53 -4.87 0.84
CA GLU A 130 -8.94 -5.54 -0.40
C GLU A 130 -7.73 -5.89 -1.29
N LEU A 131 -6.78 -4.96 -1.45
CA LEU A 131 -5.57 -5.19 -2.24
C LEU A 131 -4.69 -6.28 -1.63
N LEU A 132 -4.57 -6.34 -0.30
CA LEU A 132 -3.84 -7.39 0.40
C LEU A 132 -4.45 -8.77 0.12
N GLU A 133 -5.78 -8.88 0.10
CA GLU A 133 -6.46 -10.11 -0.27
C GLU A 133 -6.22 -10.51 -1.73
N GLU A 134 -6.14 -9.55 -2.64
CA GLU A 134 -5.85 -9.78 -4.07
C GLU A 134 -4.42 -10.28 -4.29
N VAL A 135 -3.43 -9.74 -3.55
CA VAL A 135 -2.01 -10.04 -3.76
C VAL A 135 -1.45 -11.14 -2.86
N LYS A 136 -2.21 -11.63 -1.86
CA LYS A 136 -1.73 -12.56 -0.82
C LYS A 136 -1.06 -13.85 -1.33
N ALA A 137 -1.41 -14.30 -2.54
CA ALA A 137 -0.83 -15.51 -3.14
C ALA A 137 0.58 -15.28 -3.72
N TYR A 138 1.03 -14.04 -3.76
CA TYR A 138 2.27 -13.62 -4.39
C TYR A 138 3.21 -12.99 -3.36
N ARG A 139 4.51 -13.14 -3.61
CA ARG A 139 5.54 -12.48 -2.81
C ARG A 139 5.60 -11.01 -3.17
N LEU A 140 5.43 -10.13 -2.18
CA LEU A 140 5.60 -8.70 -2.37
C LEU A 140 7.07 -8.35 -2.62
N PRO A 141 7.37 -7.36 -3.47
CA PRO A 141 8.71 -6.78 -3.54
C PRO A 141 9.14 -6.23 -2.18
N ALA A 142 10.41 -6.41 -1.80
CA ALA A 142 10.94 -5.98 -0.50
C ALA A 142 10.65 -4.51 -0.16
N LYS A 143 10.68 -3.61 -1.15
CA LYS A 143 10.31 -2.19 -0.95
C LYS A 143 8.85 -2.00 -0.51
N THR A 144 7.92 -2.81 -1.05
CA THR A 144 6.50 -2.76 -0.69
C THR A 144 6.27 -3.44 0.65
N GLU A 145 6.97 -4.54 0.92
CA GLU A 145 6.89 -5.25 2.20
C GLU A 145 7.37 -4.36 3.37
N ARG A 146 8.43 -3.57 3.19
CA ARG A 146 8.87 -2.56 4.19
C ARG A 146 7.79 -1.52 4.47
N LEU A 147 7.13 -1.00 3.44
CA LEU A 147 6.04 -0.05 3.61
C LEU A 147 4.85 -0.71 4.34
N LEU A 148 4.54 -1.97 4.01
CA LEU A 148 3.46 -2.73 4.63
C LEU A 148 3.73 -2.99 6.11
N LEU A 149 4.97 -3.33 6.48
CA LEU A 149 5.39 -3.49 7.86
C LEU A 149 5.09 -2.21 8.66
N VAL A 150 5.54 -1.05 8.16
CA VAL A 150 5.33 0.24 8.82
C VAL A 150 3.85 0.58 8.92
N TYR A 151 3.08 0.32 7.86
CA TYR A 151 1.63 0.52 7.86
C TYR A 151 0.94 -0.34 8.93
N MET A 152 1.23 -1.64 8.98
CA MET A 152 0.66 -2.58 9.95
C MET A 152 0.97 -2.16 11.39
N GLU A 153 2.21 -1.75 11.66
CA GLU A 153 2.59 -1.23 12.97
C GLU A 153 1.80 0.04 13.33
N SER A 154 1.65 0.97 12.36
CA SER A 154 0.95 2.25 12.57
C SER A 154 -0.52 2.09 12.93
N ILE A 155 -1.16 1.01 12.46
CA ILE A 155 -2.57 0.71 12.73
C ILE A 155 -2.77 -0.28 13.88
N GLY A 156 -1.67 -0.61 14.59
CA GLY A 156 -1.71 -1.47 15.77
C GLY A 156 -1.74 -2.97 15.46
N HIS A 157 -1.59 -3.40 14.20
CA HIS A 157 -1.47 -4.81 13.85
C HIS A 157 -0.04 -5.31 14.03
N TYR A 158 0.42 -5.37 15.28
CA TYR A 158 1.80 -5.67 15.63
C TYR A 158 2.27 -7.06 15.19
N SER A 159 1.44 -8.10 15.34
CA SER A 159 1.78 -9.44 14.82
C SER A 159 1.97 -9.42 13.29
N LYS A 160 1.19 -8.62 12.55
CA LYS A 160 1.36 -8.49 11.09
C LYS A 160 2.60 -7.69 10.70
N ALA A 161 2.98 -6.70 11.49
CA ALA A 161 4.24 -5.99 11.29
C ALA A 161 5.42 -6.95 11.51
N GLU A 162 5.39 -7.75 12.57
CA GLU A 162 6.39 -8.79 12.85
C GLU A 162 6.46 -9.84 11.72
N ASP A 163 5.31 -10.36 11.25
CA ASP A 163 5.26 -11.28 10.10
C ASP A 163 5.98 -10.67 8.86
N GLY A 164 5.78 -9.37 8.62
CA GLY A 164 6.43 -8.64 7.52
C GLY A 164 7.95 -8.54 7.67
N LEU A 165 8.44 -8.35 8.90
CA LEU A 165 9.87 -8.35 9.20
C LEU A 165 10.50 -9.70 8.86
N TYR A 166 9.87 -10.81 9.25
CA TYR A 166 10.35 -12.15 8.93
C TYR A 166 10.29 -12.42 7.42
N ARG A 167 9.23 -12.00 6.72
CA ARG A 167 9.16 -12.11 5.25
C ARG A 167 10.30 -11.37 4.55
N LEU A 168 10.72 -10.21 5.05
CA LEU A 168 11.89 -9.47 4.54
C LEU A 168 13.18 -10.23 4.79
N TRP A 169 13.37 -10.75 6.01
CA TRP A 169 14.55 -11.56 6.33
C TRP A 169 14.64 -12.82 5.46
N GLU A 170 13.52 -13.53 5.26
CA GLU A 170 13.42 -14.69 4.35
C GLU A 170 13.63 -14.32 2.86
N GLN A 171 13.48 -13.05 2.50
CA GLN A 171 13.83 -12.53 1.16
C GLN A 171 15.34 -12.35 1.00
N GLY A 172 16.12 -12.48 2.08
CA GLY A 172 17.55 -12.19 2.07
C GLY A 172 17.85 -10.71 2.25
N GLU A 173 16.88 -9.88 2.64
CA GLU A 173 17.13 -8.47 2.96
C GLU A 173 17.94 -8.37 4.27
N ASP A 174 18.84 -7.38 4.37
CA ASP A 174 19.44 -7.02 5.66
C ASP A 174 18.52 -6.05 6.39
N VAL A 175 17.64 -6.62 7.20
CA VAL A 175 16.67 -5.90 8.04
C VAL A 175 17.01 -6.00 9.52
N SER A 176 18.24 -6.38 9.86
CA SER A 176 18.66 -6.62 11.25
C SER A 176 18.39 -5.41 12.14
N LEU A 177 18.77 -4.21 11.66
CA LEU A 177 18.55 -2.95 12.37
C LEU A 177 17.06 -2.57 12.42
N GLU A 178 16.35 -2.73 11.31
CA GLU A 178 14.90 -2.45 11.22
C GLU A 178 14.12 -3.30 12.24
N GLY A 179 14.49 -4.58 12.37
CA GLY A 179 13.88 -5.49 13.34
C GLY A 179 14.17 -5.11 14.79
N ASP A 180 15.43 -4.76 15.11
CA ASP A 180 15.76 -4.28 16.46
C ASP A 180 14.96 -3.01 16.82
N GLU A 181 14.76 -2.11 15.86
CA GLU A 181 13.97 -0.91 16.07
C GLU A 181 12.48 -1.22 16.26
N LEU A 182 11.92 -2.18 15.51
CA LEU A 182 10.55 -2.64 15.70
C LEU A 182 10.35 -3.20 17.11
N TYR A 183 11.15 -4.16 17.56
CA TYR A 183 11.01 -4.75 18.90
C TYR A 183 11.19 -3.72 20.01
N ARG A 184 12.14 -2.78 19.87
CA ARG A 184 12.29 -1.67 20.84
C ARG A 184 11.02 -0.83 20.93
N ARG A 185 10.34 -0.54 19.81
CA ARG A 185 9.06 0.19 19.82
C ARG A 185 7.93 -0.64 20.43
N LEU A 186 7.87 -1.94 20.13
CA LEU A 186 6.86 -2.86 20.69
C LEU A 186 6.95 -2.97 22.21
N LEU A 187 8.16 -2.99 22.78
CA LEU A 187 8.36 -3.05 24.23
C LEU A 187 7.97 -1.79 24.99
N LEU A 188 7.76 -0.68 24.27
CA LEU A 188 7.24 0.55 24.84
C LEU A 188 5.70 0.59 24.86
N LYS A 189 5.03 -0.40 24.26
CA LYS A 189 3.57 -0.51 24.22
C LYS A 189 3.03 -1.05 25.53
N SER A 190 1.82 -0.63 25.87
CA SER A 190 1.07 -1.20 26.98
C SER A 190 0.66 -2.66 26.69
N PRO A 191 0.47 -3.50 27.73
CA PRO A 191 -0.06 -4.84 27.55
C PRO A 191 -1.37 -4.85 26.76
N GLU A 192 -2.25 -3.87 26.99
CA GLU A 192 -3.54 -3.76 26.30
C GLU A 192 -3.38 -3.48 24.80
N GLU A 193 -2.48 -2.58 24.41
CA GLU A 193 -2.15 -2.33 23.00
C GLU A 193 -1.58 -3.58 22.32
N LEU A 194 -0.69 -4.30 23.02
CA LEU A 194 -0.04 -5.51 22.52
C LEU A 194 -1.04 -6.66 22.32
N GLU A 195 -1.97 -6.86 23.26
CA GLU A 195 -3.06 -7.83 23.14
C GLU A 195 -4.00 -7.49 21.97
N GLN A 196 -4.35 -6.21 21.79
CA GLN A 196 -5.15 -5.77 20.63
C GLN A 196 -4.43 -5.98 19.30
N GLY A 197 -3.11 -5.82 19.29
CA GLY A 197 -2.26 -6.08 18.13
C GLY A 197 -1.91 -7.54 17.90
N LEU A 198 -2.52 -8.46 18.67
CA LEU A 198 -2.30 -9.91 18.62
C LEU A 198 -0.83 -10.31 18.83
N LEU A 199 -0.10 -9.53 19.62
CA LEU A 199 1.31 -9.80 19.93
C LEU A 199 1.58 -9.49 21.41
N PRO A 200 1.07 -10.29 22.35
CA PRO A 200 1.21 -10.06 23.78
C PRO A 200 2.69 -9.99 24.21
N ILE A 201 2.96 -9.31 25.33
CA ILE A 201 4.34 -9.00 25.77
C ILE A 201 5.28 -10.21 25.83
N HIS A 202 4.78 -11.39 26.22
CA HIS A 202 5.60 -12.60 26.27
C HIS A 202 6.01 -13.11 24.89
N GLU A 203 5.18 -12.89 23.85
CA GLU A 203 5.54 -13.17 22.47
C GLU A 203 6.53 -12.13 21.94
N VAL A 204 6.36 -10.84 22.25
CA VAL A 204 7.34 -9.79 21.90
C VAL A 204 8.74 -10.13 22.46
N GLU A 205 8.82 -10.52 23.74
CA GLU A 205 10.08 -10.89 24.38
C GLU A 205 10.71 -12.17 23.78
N GLN A 206 9.89 -13.13 23.36
CA GLN A 206 10.35 -14.36 22.71
C GLN A 206 10.81 -14.08 21.28
N GLY A 207 10.02 -13.35 20.51
CA GLY A 207 10.33 -12.90 19.15
C GLY A 207 11.62 -12.11 19.12
N TRP A 208 11.84 -11.19 20.07
CA TRP A 208 13.08 -10.40 20.10
C TRP A 208 14.33 -11.27 20.35
N LYS A 209 14.24 -12.25 21.26
CA LYS A 209 15.33 -13.21 21.50
C LYS A 209 15.62 -14.05 20.26
N GLU A 210 14.58 -14.51 19.59
CA GLU A 210 14.72 -15.29 18.36
C GLU A 210 15.31 -14.44 17.24
N TRP A 211 14.86 -13.18 17.10
CA TRP A 211 15.38 -12.23 16.13
C TRP A 211 16.88 -12.01 16.27
N HIS A 212 17.36 -11.79 17.49
CA HIS A 212 18.79 -11.68 17.76
C HIS A 212 19.54 -12.97 17.38
N ARG A 213 18.99 -14.14 17.74
CA ARG A 213 19.61 -15.44 17.41
C ARG A 213 19.78 -15.63 15.89
N ILE A 214 18.74 -15.35 15.10
CA ILE A 214 18.79 -15.60 13.64
C ILE A 214 19.61 -14.55 12.89
N THR A 215 19.71 -13.31 13.40
CA THR A 215 20.49 -12.24 12.78
C THR A 215 21.98 -12.32 13.11
N GLU A 216 22.34 -12.80 14.31
CA GLU A 216 23.75 -13.08 14.67
C GLU A 216 24.35 -14.19 13.80
N VAL A 217 23.65 -15.32 13.64
CA VAL A 217 24.10 -16.45 12.82
C VAL A 217 24.36 -16.04 11.37
N ARG A 218 23.51 -15.15 10.81
CA ARG A 218 23.67 -14.67 9.45
C ARG A 218 24.92 -13.80 9.29
N ARG A 219 25.19 -12.90 10.25
CA ARG A 219 26.40 -12.07 10.25
C ARG A 219 27.68 -12.89 10.32
N GLU A 220 27.68 -13.99 11.07
CA GLU A 220 28.83 -14.91 11.14
C GLU A 220 29.02 -15.71 9.85
N SER A 221 27.95 -16.01 9.11
CA SER A 221 28.02 -16.74 7.84
C SER A 221 28.45 -15.89 6.64
N GLU A 222 28.31 -14.57 6.74
CA GLU A 222 28.66 -13.59 5.69
C GLU A 222 30.06 -12.95 5.91
N ALA A 223 30.73 -13.25 7.05
CA ALA A 223 32.06 -12.76 7.43
C ALA A 223 33.19 -13.74 7.07
#